data_AF-A0A9Q1GMW9-F1
#
_entry.id   AF-A0A9Q1GMW9-F1
#
_cell.length_a   1.000
_cell.length_b   1.000
_cell.length_c   1.000
_cell.angle_alpha   90.00
_cell.angle_beta   90.00
_cell.angle_gamma   90.00
#
_symmetry.space_group_name_H-M   'P 1'
#
loop_
_entity.id
_entity.type
_entity.pdbx_description
1 polymer ?
#
loop_
_entity_poly.entity_id
_entity_poly.type
_entity_poly.pdbx_seq_one_letter_code
_entity_poly.pdbx_strand_id
1 'polypeptide(L)'
;MGLRRWDGIAKRFLAPSIKDQRHKALNLQANWPRVQGFTALKIELEAPAQSIGPPEPVMHRMLKYLAFVSSLASKDGKPNGKGSLCVQEMILKLLIIWLVEYPSAVQCFLDARPHLACLIELVSNESVTVCISGMAAVVLGECVLYNKCVESGKDAFAIVDAISQKIGLTSYFLKFDEMQKSFLFSCRKLPEQRKPLSRSIAASMADIEEDGTYVVDKRNEDNPILVSLFDVGFVTLVSNLEPNIREKFVEVYSNPKAKVAVVPAELEQRSGESNGDYINRLRSFVEKQCSEIQDLLVRNASLAEDLAKTGVKVEQRTSGPSERAQIESLHRELHEASQRLEVLKAEKAKKESDASMYRNLAGKMESDLKSLSDAYNSLEQANLQLEKEVQTLRGGGYPDIEAIKSQVREEALKESEAELNDLLVCLGQEQSKVERLTERLLALGENGDELLEGIGDETGLPEDDEGED
;
A
#
# COMPACT_ATOMS: atom_id res chain seq x y z
N MET A 1 -31.53 -14.23 47.96
CA MET A 1 -30.38 -14.24 48.91
C MET A 1 -29.09 -13.60 48.37
N GLY A 2 -29.05 -13.07 47.13
CA GLY A 2 -27.82 -12.53 46.52
C GLY A 2 -27.38 -11.11 46.94
N LEU A 3 -28.31 -10.20 47.27
CA LEU A 3 -27.96 -8.79 47.57
C LEU A 3 -27.18 -8.60 48.88
N ARG A 4 -27.40 -9.43 49.91
CA ARG A 4 -26.72 -9.28 51.20
C ARG A 4 -25.24 -9.68 51.18
N ARG A 5 -24.79 -10.43 50.18
CA ARG A 5 -23.38 -10.87 50.07
C ARG A 5 -22.47 -9.83 49.44
N TRP A 6 -22.98 -8.97 48.55
CA TRP A 6 -22.20 -7.90 47.92
C TRP A 6 -21.97 -6.71 48.86
N ASP A 7 -22.92 -6.42 49.75
CA ASP A 7 -22.79 -5.36 50.79
C ASP A 7 -21.63 -5.63 51.76
N GLY A 8 -21.34 -6.92 52.03
CA GLY A 8 -20.20 -7.32 52.86
C GLY A 8 -18.83 -7.18 52.17
N ILE A 9 -18.79 -7.23 50.85
CA ILE A 9 -17.55 -7.07 50.06
C ILE A 9 -17.23 -5.58 49.92
N ALA A 10 -18.23 -4.73 49.64
CA ALA A 10 -18.06 -3.28 49.57
C ALA A 10 -17.55 -2.67 50.90
N LYS A 11 -18.03 -3.18 52.05
CA LYS A 11 -17.59 -2.73 53.38
C LYS A 11 -16.14 -3.08 53.73
N ARG A 12 -15.57 -4.14 53.14
CA ARG A 12 -14.15 -4.52 53.37
C ARG A 12 -13.15 -3.67 52.58
N PHE A 13 -13.59 -3.02 51.50
CA PHE A 13 -12.74 -2.16 50.68
C PHE A 13 -12.64 -0.71 51.19
N LEU A 14 -13.44 -0.30 52.19
CA LEU A 14 -13.64 1.11 52.56
C LEU A 14 -13.08 1.56 53.92
N ALA A 15 -12.25 0.77 54.60
CA ALA A 15 -11.68 1.21 55.89
C ALA A 15 -10.16 1.08 55.96
N PRO A 16 -9.43 2.21 56.10
CA PRO A 16 -8.12 2.20 56.73
C PRO A 16 -8.07 3.04 58.02
N SER A 17 -7.56 2.41 59.08
CA SER A 17 -7.24 3.04 60.37
C SER A 17 -6.03 3.98 60.23
N ILE A 18 -6.27 5.24 60.56
CA ILE A 18 -5.35 6.38 60.44
C ILE A 18 -4.40 6.35 61.64
N LYS A 19 -3.15 5.89 61.46
CA LYS A 19 -1.96 6.45 62.14
C LYS A 19 -0.65 5.75 61.77
N ASP A 20 -0.67 4.49 61.32
CA ASP A 20 0.57 3.70 61.18
C ASP A 20 1.17 3.66 59.75
N GLN A 21 0.63 4.44 58.81
CA GLN A 21 0.99 4.39 57.39
C GLN A 21 1.89 5.53 56.90
N ARG A 22 2.19 6.56 57.70
CA ARG A 22 2.89 7.77 57.20
C ARG A 22 4.31 7.50 56.68
N HIS A 23 5.06 6.57 57.29
CA HIS A 23 6.41 6.22 56.83
C HIS A 23 6.44 5.16 55.72
N LYS A 24 5.41 4.31 55.61
CA LYS A 24 5.26 3.37 54.48
C LYS A 24 4.67 4.04 53.22
N ALA A 25 3.91 5.12 53.38
CA ALA A 25 3.27 5.86 52.29
C ALA A 25 4.28 6.48 51.30
N LEU A 26 5.42 7.00 51.77
CA LEU A 26 6.40 7.64 50.89
C LEU A 26 7.10 6.66 49.92
N ASN A 27 7.31 5.40 50.33
CA ASN A 27 7.89 4.36 49.47
C ASN A 27 6.83 3.60 48.64
N LEU A 28 5.58 3.57 49.12
CA LEU A 28 4.44 3.02 48.37
C LEU A 28 3.93 3.97 47.29
N GLN A 29 4.06 5.29 47.42
CA GLN A 29 3.55 6.26 46.44
C GLN A 29 4.25 6.18 45.07
N ALA A 30 5.47 5.65 45.00
CA ALA A 30 6.18 5.37 43.74
C ALA A 30 5.81 4.00 43.11
N ASN A 31 5.23 3.07 43.88
CA ASN A 31 4.88 1.72 43.44
C ASN A 31 3.37 1.40 43.55
N TRP A 32 2.56 2.38 43.93
CA TRP A 32 1.14 2.24 44.24
C TRP A 32 0.30 1.66 43.09
N PRO A 33 0.48 2.07 41.81
CA PRO A 33 -0.27 1.49 40.70
C PRO A 33 0.18 0.06 40.34
N ARG A 34 1.47 -0.24 40.52
CA ARG A 34 2.08 -1.53 40.10
C ARG A 34 1.70 -2.70 41.00
N VAL A 35 1.60 -2.46 42.31
CA VAL A 35 1.38 -3.52 43.30
C VAL A 35 -0.10 -3.93 43.38
N GLN A 36 -1.04 -3.00 43.17
CA GLN A 36 -2.48 -3.30 43.19
C GLN A 36 -2.98 -4.00 41.91
N GLY A 37 -2.44 -3.66 40.73
CA GLY A 37 -2.82 -4.34 39.47
C GLY A 37 -2.46 -5.83 39.49
N PHE A 38 -1.29 -6.18 40.03
CA PHE A 38 -0.83 -7.57 40.12
C PHE A 38 -1.60 -8.39 41.17
N THR A 39 -1.99 -7.78 42.30
CA THR A 39 -2.77 -8.47 43.33
C THR A 39 -4.23 -8.62 42.93
N ALA A 40 -4.84 -7.63 42.26
CA ALA A 40 -6.21 -7.71 41.75
C ALA A 40 -6.38 -8.80 40.68
N LEU A 41 -5.40 -8.97 39.78
CA LEU A 41 -5.42 -10.01 38.74
C LEU A 41 -5.42 -11.44 39.29
N LYS A 42 -4.89 -11.66 40.50
CA LYS A 42 -4.79 -12.96 41.16
C LYS A 42 -5.85 -13.21 42.25
N ILE A 43 -6.86 -12.35 42.36
CA ILE A 43 -7.96 -12.61 43.30
C ILE A 43 -8.81 -13.75 42.69
N GLU A 44 -8.53 -14.97 43.12
CA GLU A 44 -9.39 -16.13 42.89
C GLU A 44 -10.46 -16.15 43.99
N LEU A 45 -11.73 -16.03 43.61
CA LEU A 45 -12.83 -16.07 44.57
C LEU A 45 -13.19 -17.53 44.87
N GLU A 46 -12.97 -17.95 46.12
CA GLU A 46 -13.38 -19.25 46.64
C GLU A 46 -14.88 -19.50 46.33
N ALA A 47 -15.19 -20.69 45.81
CA ALA A 47 -16.53 -21.01 45.31
C ALA A 47 -17.56 -21.05 46.47
N PRO A 48 -18.81 -20.58 46.26
CA PRO A 48 -19.87 -20.81 47.22
C PRO A 48 -20.11 -22.33 47.34
N ALA A 49 -20.48 -22.79 48.54
CA ALA A 49 -20.53 -24.19 49.00
C ALA A 49 -21.43 -25.19 48.23
N GLN A 50 -21.74 -24.96 46.96
CA GLN A 50 -22.31 -25.95 46.05
C GLN A 50 -21.51 -25.88 44.75
N SER A 51 -20.81 -26.98 44.47
CA SER A 51 -19.82 -27.16 43.40
C SER A 51 -20.25 -26.62 42.04
N ILE A 52 -19.30 -26.08 41.27
CA ILE A 52 -19.01 -26.41 39.85
C ILE A 52 -17.88 -25.47 39.39
N GLY A 53 -16.69 -26.03 39.17
CA GLY A 53 -15.65 -25.44 38.32
C GLY A 53 -14.31 -25.09 39.00
N PRO A 54 -13.22 -25.03 38.21
CA PRO A 54 -11.89 -24.58 38.66
C PRO A 54 -11.92 -23.13 39.17
N PRO A 55 -10.91 -22.69 39.94
CA PRO A 55 -10.78 -21.30 40.36
C PRO A 55 -10.81 -20.39 39.14
N GLU A 56 -11.76 -19.46 39.12
CA GLU A 56 -11.95 -18.53 38.01
C GLU A 56 -11.59 -17.10 38.47
N PRO A 57 -10.78 -16.35 37.71
CA PRO A 57 -10.46 -14.97 38.05
C PRO A 57 -11.73 -14.11 38.17
N VAL A 58 -11.74 -13.18 39.13
CA VAL A 58 -12.89 -12.29 39.43
C VAL A 58 -13.46 -11.61 38.18
N MET A 59 -12.58 -11.18 37.27
CA MET A 59 -12.94 -10.49 36.04
C MET A 59 -13.86 -11.33 35.14
N HIS A 60 -13.56 -12.62 34.92
CA HIS A 60 -14.43 -13.49 34.13
C HIS A 60 -15.79 -13.70 34.80
N ARG A 61 -15.81 -13.78 36.13
CA ARG A 61 -17.06 -13.93 36.90
C ARG A 61 -17.95 -12.70 36.80
N MET A 62 -17.35 -11.50 36.84
CA MET A 62 -18.04 -10.22 36.63
C MET A 62 -18.64 -10.14 35.22
N LEU A 63 -17.90 -10.58 34.20
CA LEU A 63 -18.37 -10.58 32.82
C LEU A 63 -19.42 -11.65 32.53
N LYS A 64 -19.33 -12.83 33.16
CA LYS A 64 -20.41 -13.83 33.14
C LYS A 64 -21.69 -13.30 33.76
N TYR A 65 -21.58 -12.57 34.87
CA TYR A 65 -22.74 -11.91 35.48
C TYR A 65 -23.32 -10.83 34.56
N LEU A 66 -22.45 -10.01 33.95
CA LEU A 66 -22.84 -9.00 32.97
C LEU A 66 -23.61 -9.62 31.80
N ALA A 67 -23.05 -10.66 31.16
CA ALA A 67 -23.67 -11.40 30.06
C ALA A 67 -25.01 -12.04 30.47
N PHE A 68 -25.07 -12.64 31.66
CA PHE A 68 -26.30 -13.23 32.19
C PHE A 68 -27.41 -12.19 32.36
N VAL A 69 -27.11 -11.04 32.97
CA VAL A 69 -28.08 -9.96 33.18
C VAL A 69 -28.52 -9.36 31.83
N SER A 70 -27.61 -9.17 30.89
CA SER A 70 -27.93 -8.70 29.54
C SER A 70 -28.81 -9.67 28.75
N SER A 71 -28.61 -10.98 28.89
CA SER A 71 -29.45 -12.00 28.24
C SER A 71 -30.85 -12.14 28.85
N LEU A 72 -31.01 -11.78 30.12
CA LEU A 72 -32.31 -11.84 30.81
C LEU A 72 -33.20 -10.66 30.40
N ALA A 73 -32.60 -9.51 30.10
CA ALA A 73 -33.30 -8.32 29.64
C ALA A 73 -33.93 -8.49 28.24
N SER A 74 -33.42 -9.40 27.40
CA SER A 74 -33.90 -9.62 26.02
C SER A 74 -35.01 -10.66 25.88
N LYS A 75 -35.26 -11.50 26.89
CA LYS A 75 -36.24 -12.62 26.82
C LYS A 75 -37.56 -12.39 27.56
N ASP A 76 -37.58 -11.55 28.59
CA ASP A 76 -38.79 -11.23 29.35
C ASP A 76 -39.10 -9.74 29.24
N GLY A 77 -40.23 -9.39 28.61
CA GLY A 77 -40.70 -8.00 28.42
C GLY A 77 -41.10 -7.26 29.71
N LYS A 78 -40.55 -7.63 30.86
CA LYS A 78 -40.63 -6.88 32.12
C LYS A 78 -39.20 -6.67 32.66
N PRO A 79 -38.71 -5.42 32.74
CA PRO A 79 -37.39 -5.13 33.29
C PRO A 79 -37.39 -5.49 34.78
N ASN A 80 -36.86 -6.68 35.11
CA ASN A 80 -36.80 -7.14 36.49
C ASN A 80 -35.75 -6.30 37.25
N GLY A 81 -36.26 -5.28 37.95
CA GLY A 81 -35.64 -4.58 39.08
C GLY A 81 -34.50 -3.60 38.75
N LYS A 82 -34.69 -2.33 39.10
CA LYS A 82 -33.65 -1.26 39.14
C LYS A 82 -32.32 -1.67 39.81
N GLY A 83 -32.32 -2.75 40.62
CA GLY A 83 -31.13 -3.32 41.23
C GLY A 83 -30.20 -4.09 40.28
N SER A 84 -30.69 -4.66 39.17
CA SER A 84 -29.84 -5.35 38.18
C SER A 84 -28.99 -4.37 37.37
N LEU A 85 -29.57 -3.24 36.98
CA LEU A 85 -28.90 -2.13 36.29
C LEU A 85 -27.81 -1.49 37.15
N CYS A 86 -28.09 -1.24 38.44
CA CYS A 86 -27.10 -0.69 39.37
C CYS A 86 -25.86 -1.60 39.52
N VAL A 87 -26.04 -2.92 39.56
CA VAL A 87 -24.92 -3.86 39.65
C VAL A 87 -24.13 -3.89 38.34
N GLN A 88 -24.80 -3.79 37.21
CA GLN A 88 -24.16 -3.69 35.89
C GLN A 88 -23.30 -2.43 35.76
N GLU A 89 -23.80 -1.27 36.20
CA GLU A 89 -23.05 -0.02 36.25
C GLU A 89 -21.87 -0.09 37.22
N MET A 90 -22.02 -0.74 38.38
CA MET A 90 -20.92 -0.97 39.32
C MET A 90 -19.81 -1.84 38.72
N ILE A 91 -20.18 -2.90 38.02
CA ILE A 91 -19.22 -3.79 37.35
C ILE A 91 -18.48 -3.03 36.26
N LEU A 92 -19.19 -2.28 35.42
CA LEU A 92 -18.58 -1.48 34.36
C LEU A 92 -17.67 -0.39 34.92
N LYS A 93 -18.07 0.30 35.99
CA LYS A 93 -17.23 1.30 36.67
C LYS A 93 -15.93 0.67 37.17
N LEU A 94 -16.04 -0.49 37.80
CA LEU A 94 -14.86 -1.21 38.30
C LEU A 94 -13.96 -1.67 37.16
N LEU A 95 -14.52 -2.16 36.05
CA LEU A 95 -13.75 -2.55 34.88
C LEU A 95 -12.99 -1.36 34.28
N ILE A 96 -13.63 -0.20 34.15
CA ILE A 96 -12.97 1.03 33.66
C ILE A 96 -11.76 1.37 34.55
N ILE A 97 -11.97 1.40 35.87
CA ILE A 97 -10.91 1.71 36.83
C ILE A 97 -9.80 0.64 36.82
N TRP A 98 -10.13 -0.61 36.47
CA TRP A 98 -9.16 -1.71 36.48
C TRP A 98 -8.33 -1.78 35.18
N LEU A 99 -8.90 -1.39 34.04
CA LEU A 99 -8.21 -1.46 32.74
C LEU A 99 -7.37 -0.22 32.44
N VAL A 100 -7.71 0.93 33.03
CA VAL A 100 -7.00 2.19 32.78
C VAL A 100 -5.51 2.07 33.08
N GLU A 101 -4.69 2.47 32.10
CA GLU A 101 -3.22 2.47 32.17
C GLU A 101 -2.57 1.10 32.51
N TYR A 102 -3.33 0.00 32.45
CA TYR A 102 -2.86 -1.31 32.88
C TYR A 102 -2.98 -2.39 31.79
N PRO A 103 -2.00 -2.47 30.86
CA PRO A 103 -2.00 -3.38 29.72
C PRO A 103 -2.13 -4.87 30.08
N SER A 104 -1.59 -5.29 31.24
CA SER A 104 -1.69 -6.68 31.69
C SER A 104 -3.13 -7.08 32.03
N ALA A 105 -3.94 -6.17 32.57
CA ALA A 105 -5.37 -6.46 32.78
C ALA A 105 -6.16 -6.44 31.49
N VAL A 106 -5.81 -5.58 30.54
CA VAL A 106 -6.39 -5.62 29.19
C VAL A 106 -6.08 -6.95 28.50
N GLN A 107 -4.86 -7.47 28.61
CA GLN A 107 -4.51 -8.79 28.08
C GLN A 107 -5.33 -9.90 28.74
N CYS A 108 -5.37 -9.93 30.08
CA CYS A 108 -6.19 -10.90 30.82
C CYS A 108 -7.69 -10.80 30.47
N PHE A 109 -8.19 -9.59 30.24
CA PHE A 109 -9.56 -9.35 29.78
C PHE A 109 -9.78 -9.93 28.39
N LEU A 110 -8.86 -9.69 27.46
CA LEU A 110 -8.95 -10.14 26.07
C LEU A 110 -8.67 -11.64 25.90
N ASP A 111 -8.08 -12.33 26.87
CA ASP A 111 -7.79 -13.76 26.81
C ASP A 111 -9.05 -14.60 26.54
N ALA A 112 -10.18 -14.22 27.15
CA ALA A 112 -11.48 -14.85 26.90
C ALA A 112 -12.28 -14.14 25.80
N ARG A 113 -12.40 -14.80 24.63
CA ARG A 113 -13.20 -14.30 23.48
C ARG A 113 -14.64 -13.87 23.83
N PRO A 114 -15.39 -14.54 24.74
CA PRO A 114 -16.74 -14.12 25.08
C PRO A 114 -16.85 -12.72 25.68
N HIS A 115 -15.77 -12.18 26.28
CA HIS A 115 -15.78 -10.86 26.90
C HIS A 115 -15.99 -9.75 25.87
N LEU A 116 -15.24 -9.80 24.77
CA LEU A 116 -15.35 -8.81 23.69
C LEU A 116 -16.73 -8.89 23.02
N ALA A 117 -17.22 -10.12 22.78
CA ALA A 117 -18.55 -10.33 22.21
C ALA A 117 -19.65 -9.76 23.11
N CYS A 118 -19.57 -10.00 24.43
CA CYS A 118 -20.52 -9.46 25.41
C CYS A 118 -20.53 -7.93 25.43
N LEU A 119 -19.37 -7.27 25.37
CA LEU A 119 -19.32 -5.81 25.35
C LEU A 119 -19.85 -5.23 24.04
N ILE A 120 -19.53 -5.83 22.89
CA ILE A 120 -20.05 -5.38 21.60
C ILE A 120 -21.58 -5.50 21.57
N GLU A 121 -22.12 -6.64 22.01
CA GLU A 121 -23.57 -6.83 22.12
C GLU A 121 -24.20 -5.80 23.08
N LEU A 122 -23.53 -5.51 24.19
CA LEU A 122 -24.01 -4.53 25.16
C LEU A 122 -24.05 -3.09 24.61
N VAL A 123 -23.07 -2.72 23.77
CA VAL A 123 -23.05 -1.41 23.11
C VAL A 123 -24.08 -1.32 21.98
N SER A 124 -24.30 -2.41 21.25
CA SER A 124 -25.31 -2.50 20.18
C SER A 124 -26.76 -2.58 20.69
N ASN A 125 -26.96 -2.86 21.98
CA ASN A 125 -28.30 -3.09 22.53
C ASN A 125 -29.03 -1.76 22.82
N GLU A 126 -30.14 -1.51 22.12
CA GLU A 126 -30.95 -0.30 22.31
C GLU A 126 -31.78 -0.29 23.61
N SER A 127 -31.94 -1.45 24.26
CA SER A 127 -32.78 -1.59 25.46
C SER A 127 -32.05 -1.29 26.78
N VAL A 128 -30.73 -1.14 26.76
CA VAL A 128 -29.94 -0.82 27.96
C VAL A 128 -29.86 0.69 28.19
N THR A 129 -29.58 1.11 29.42
CA THR A 129 -29.47 2.53 29.74
C THR A 129 -28.30 3.17 28.99
N VAL A 130 -28.43 4.46 28.68
CA VAL A 130 -27.39 5.25 28.00
C VAL A 130 -26.06 5.22 28.78
N CYS A 131 -26.11 5.17 30.12
CA CYS A 131 -24.91 5.06 30.95
C CYS A 131 -24.23 3.69 30.80
N ILE A 132 -25.00 2.60 30.74
CA ILE A 132 -24.46 1.24 30.59
C ILE A 132 -23.82 1.07 29.21
N SER A 133 -24.51 1.50 28.13
CA SER A 133 -23.96 1.41 26.78
C SER A 133 -22.73 2.31 26.59
N GLY A 134 -22.76 3.53 27.12
CA GLY A 134 -21.60 4.43 27.12
C GLY A 134 -20.41 3.90 27.90
N MET A 135 -20.62 3.38 29.12
CA MET A 135 -19.53 2.78 29.92
C MET A 135 -18.97 1.51 29.29
N ALA A 136 -19.81 0.68 28.66
CA ALA A 136 -19.36 -0.47 27.89
C ALA A 136 -18.51 -0.05 26.68
N ALA A 137 -18.86 1.06 26.02
CA ALA A 137 -18.06 1.65 24.96
C ALA A 137 -16.71 2.16 25.49
N VAL A 138 -16.66 2.78 26.70
CA VAL A 138 -15.38 3.16 27.34
C VAL A 138 -14.49 1.94 27.57
N VAL A 139 -15.02 0.85 28.13
CA VAL A 139 -14.25 -0.39 28.37
C VAL A 139 -13.71 -0.98 27.06
N LEU A 140 -14.50 -0.99 25.99
CA LEU A 140 -14.03 -1.38 24.65
C LEU A 140 -12.93 -0.45 24.14
N GLY A 141 -13.08 0.85 24.35
CA GLY A 141 -12.08 1.85 23.98
C GLY A 141 -10.76 1.67 24.71
N GLU A 142 -10.79 1.32 26.01
CA GLU A 142 -9.58 1.00 26.79
C GLU A 142 -8.89 -0.28 26.30
N CYS A 143 -9.67 -1.26 25.81
CA CYS A 143 -9.14 -2.45 25.15
C CYS A 143 -8.46 -2.14 23.80
N VAL A 144 -8.63 -0.95 23.24
CA VAL A 144 -7.87 -0.46 22.08
C VAL A 144 -6.71 0.41 22.55
N LEU A 145 -6.96 1.31 23.51
CA LEU A 145 -6.01 2.31 23.99
C LEU A 145 -4.79 1.70 24.69
N TYR A 146 -5.01 0.73 25.58
CA TYR A 146 -3.95 0.14 26.40
C TYR A 146 -3.51 -1.25 25.93
N ASN A 147 -3.96 -1.69 24.75
CA ASN A 147 -3.60 -2.98 24.19
C ASN A 147 -2.18 -2.95 23.61
N LYS A 148 -1.29 -3.68 24.27
CA LYS A 148 0.10 -3.88 23.83
C LYS A 148 0.34 -5.24 23.16
N CYS A 149 -0.73 -6.02 22.92
CA CYS A 149 -0.63 -7.33 22.29
C CYS A 149 -0.48 -7.15 20.78
N VAL A 150 0.69 -7.53 20.26
CA VAL A 150 1.04 -7.48 18.83
C VAL A 150 0.92 -8.86 18.17
N GLU A 151 0.84 -9.92 18.99
CA GLU A 151 0.89 -11.32 18.56
C GLU A 151 -0.39 -12.05 18.98
N SER A 152 -1.50 -11.70 18.36
CA SER A 152 -2.70 -12.54 18.22
C SER A 152 -3.73 -11.76 17.38
N GLY A 153 -4.72 -12.43 16.78
CA GLY A 153 -5.86 -11.78 16.11
C GLY A 153 -6.80 -11.01 17.05
N LYS A 154 -6.25 -10.45 18.14
CA LYS A 154 -6.87 -9.60 19.16
C LYS A 154 -6.05 -8.31 19.33
N ASP A 155 -5.31 -7.93 18.30
CA ASP A 155 -4.61 -6.65 18.26
C ASP A 155 -5.63 -5.50 18.27
N ALA A 156 -5.15 -4.30 18.59
CA ALA A 156 -5.99 -3.10 18.62
C ALA A 156 -6.77 -2.91 17.30
N PHE A 157 -6.15 -3.28 16.17
CA PHE A 157 -6.78 -3.24 14.84
C PHE A 157 -7.98 -4.18 14.71
N ALA A 158 -7.85 -5.46 15.08
CA ALA A 158 -8.95 -6.42 15.01
C ALA A 158 -10.14 -6.02 15.91
N ILE A 159 -9.87 -5.36 17.04
CA ILE A 159 -10.92 -4.83 17.92
C ILE A 159 -11.65 -3.66 17.26
N VAL A 160 -10.90 -2.69 16.69
CA VAL A 160 -11.46 -1.55 15.95
C VAL A 160 -12.27 -2.02 14.74
N ASP A 161 -11.76 -3.00 13.97
CA ASP A 161 -12.46 -3.61 12.84
C ASP A 161 -13.76 -4.29 13.28
N ALA A 162 -13.74 -5.06 14.38
CA ALA A 162 -14.94 -5.68 14.92
C ALA A 162 -16.00 -4.66 15.38
N ILE A 163 -15.58 -3.53 15.97
CA ILE A 163 -16.47 -2.43 16.34
C ILE A 163 -17.05 -1.76 15.08
N SER A 164 -16.21 -1.49 14.08
CA SER A 164 -16.63 -0.90 12.81
C SER A 164 -17.68 -1.77 12.10
N GLN A 165 -17.46 -3.08 12.03
CA GLN A 165 -18.36 -4.02 11.36
C GLN A 165 -19.67 -4.25 12.10
N LYS A 166 -19.66 -4.31 13.44
CA LYS A 166 -20.84 -4.71 14.24
C LYS A 166 -21.66 -3.55 14.79
N ILE A 167 -21.03 -2.42 15.05
CA ILE A 167 -21.69 -1.23 15.64
C ILE A 167 -21.67 -0.07 14.64
N GLY A 168 -20.56 0.10 13.91
CA GLY A 168 -20.27 1.29 13.12
C GLY A 168 -19.61 2.37 13.98
N LEU A 169 -18.49 2.95 13.50
CA LEU A 169 -17.68 3.89 14.29
C LEU A 169 -18.46 5.14 14.73
N THR A 170 -19.30 5.70 13.85
CA THR A 170 -20.14 6.86 14.19
C THR A 170 -21.13 6.54 15.30
N SER A 171 -21.79 5.38 15.21
CA SER A 171 -22.76 4.90 16.22
C SER A 171 -22.07 4.60 17.55
N TYR A 172 -20.89 3.99 17.51
CA TYR A 172 -20.05 3.74 18.68
C TYR A 172 -19.69 5.04 19.40
N PHE A 173 -19.21 6.05 18.66
CA PHE A 173 -18.83 7.34 19.26
C PHE A 173 -20.02 8.14 19.78
N LEU A 174 -21.20 7.99 19.16
CA LEU A 174 -22.44 8.60 19.64
C LEU A 174 -22.76 8.16 21.09
N LYS A 175 -22.38 6.94 21.50
CA LYS A 175 -22.61 6.44 22.87
C LYS A 175 -21.86 7.24 23.94
N PHE A 176 -20.71 7.82 23.59
CA PHE A 176 -20.01 8.73 24.50
C PHE A 176 -20.79 10.04 24.65
N ASP A 177 -21.23 10.62 23.53
CA ASP A 177 -21.98 11.88 23.53
C ASP A 177 -23.32 11.76 24.26
N GLU A 178 -24.05 10.67 24.03
CA GLU A 178 -25.30 10.35 24.73
C GLU A 178 -25.07 10.18 26.24
N MET A 179 -24.02 9.45 26.64
CA MET A 179 -23.65 9.27 28.05
C MET A 179 -23.26 10.58 28.71
N GLN A 180 -22.46 11.42 28.04
CA GLN A 180 -22.03 12.71 28.57
C GLN A 180 -23.20 13.70 28.76
N LYS A 181 -24.23 13.62 27.92
CA LYS A 181 -25.46 14.43 28.01
C LYS A 181 -26.43 13.93 29.09
N SER A 182 -26.26 12.70 29.57
CA SER A 182 -27.11 12.16 30.64
C SER A 182 -26.99 12.98 31.93
N PHE A 183 -28.08 13.02 32.72
CA PHE A 183 -28.16 13.78 33.97
C PHE A 183 -27.04 13.42 34.97
N LEU A 184 -26.71 12.13 35.06
CA LEU A 184 -25.69 11.60 35.97
C LEU A 184 -24.28 12.13 35.66
N PHE A 185 -23.97 12.42 34.40
CA PHE A 185 -22.70 13.03 33.98
C PHE A 185 -22.77 14.56 33.89
N SER A 186 -23.94 15.14 33.56
CA SER A 186 -24.11 16.58 33.39
C SER A 186 -24.23 17.36 34.70
N CYS A 187 -24.88 16.81 35.74
CA CYS A 187 -25.06 17.50 37.03
C CYS A 187 -23.78 17.78 37.81
N ARG A 188 -22.68 17.12 37.45
CA ARG A 188 -21.39 17.22 38.16
C ARG A 188 -20.30 17.94 37.38
N LYS A 189 -20.56 18.28 36.11
CA LYS A 189 -19.67 19.14 35.29
C LYS A 189 -19.77 20.62 35.67
N LEU A 190 -20.67 21.02 36.58
CA LEU A 190 -20.72 22.39 37.08
C LEU A 190 -19.40 22.68 37.83
N PRO A 191 -18.57 23.62 37.36
CA PRO A 191 -17.38 24.01 38.07
C PRO A 191 -17.77 24.49 39.45
N GLU A 192 -16.94 24.14 40.43
CA GLU A 192 -17.03 24.50 41.83
C GLU A 192 -16.85 26.02 42.03
N GLN A 193 -17.73 26.86 41.48
CA GLN A 193 -17.89 28.25 41.90
C GLN A 193 -18.83 28.31 43.10
N ARG A 194 -18.46 27.63 44.18
CA ARG A 194 -18.98 28.02 45.49
C ARG A 194 -18.28 29.32 45.89
N LYS A 195 -18.92 30.45 45.59
CA LYS A 195 -18.61 31.73 46.26
C LYS A 195 -18.57 31.47 47.77
N PRO A 196 -17.53 31.94 48.49
CA PRO A 196 -17.50 31.83 49.94
C PRO A 196 -18.70 32.58 50.53
N LEU A 197 -19.41 31.93 51.45
CA LEU A 197 -20.47 32.52 52.27
C LEU A 197 -19.89 33.66 53.11
N SER A 198 -19.88 34.87 52.55
CA SER A 198 -19.69 36.10 53.32
C SER A 198 -21.07 36.67 53.69
N ARG A 199 -21.30 36.72 55.00
CA ARG A 199 -22.37 37.48 55.65
C ARG A 199 -22.46 38.90 55.06
N SER A 200 -23.65 39.28 54.59
CA SER A 200 -24.25 40.58 54.91
C SER A 200 -25.69 40.65 54.40
N ILE A 201 -26.56 41.06 55.31
CA ILE A 201 -27.96 41.42 55.12
C ILE A 201 -27.99 42.85 54.56
N ALA A 202 -28.73 43.09 53.47
CA ALA A 202 -29.73 44.16 53.34
C ALA A 202 -30.07 44.45 51.86
N ALA A 203 -31.37 44.33 51.56
CA ALA A 203 -32.14 45.10 50.58
C ALA A 203 -31.60 45.27 49.15
N SER A 204 -32.20 44.52 48.21
CA SER A 204 -32.73 45.13 46.98
C SER A 204 -33.84 44.24 46.43
N MET A 205 -35.07 44.75 46.45
CA MET A 205 -36.21 44.16 45.76
C MET A 205 -36.21 44.64 44.31
N ALA A 206 -36.30 43.71 43.36
CA ALA A 206 -37.18 43.74 42.18
C ALA A 206 -36.62 42.85 41.06
N ASP A 207 -37.54 42.08 40.47
CA ASP A 207 -37.49 41.40 39.16
C ASP A 207 -36.62 40.13 39.04
N ILE A 208 -37.21 39.03 39.49
CA ILE A 208 -36.89 37.69 39.01
C ILE A 208 -38.01 37.29 38.04
N GLU A 209 -37.79 37.52 36.74
CA GLU A 209 -38.38 36.67 35.70
C GLU A 209 -37.43 35.49 35.50
N GLU A 210 -37.69 34.41 36.24
CA GLU A 210 -37.07 33.10 36.05
C GLU A 210 -37.77 32.40 34.89
N ASP A 211 -37.42 32.80 33.66
CA ASP A 211 -37.84 32.09 32.46
C ASP A 211 -36.85 30.95 32.14
N GLY A 212 -37.40 29.78 31.86
CA GLY A 212 -36.63 28.57 31.56
C GLY A 212 -36.75 27.43 32.56
N THR A 213 -37.92 27.23 33.19
CA THR A 213 -38.26 25.89 33.70
C THR A 213 -38.45 24.97 32.50
N TYR A 214 -37.36 24.37 32.03
CA TYR A 214 -37.43 23.13 31.27
C TYR A 214 -38.13 22.11 32.16
N VAL A 215 -39.36 21.77 31.82
CA VAL A 215 -40.07 20.63 32.37
C VAL A 215 -39.35 19.38 31.89
N VAL A 216 -38.20 19.07 32.50
CA VAL A 216 -37.60 17.74 32.43
C VAL A 216 -38.51 16.88 33.28
N ASP A 217 -39.15 15.92 32.62
CA ASP A 217 -40.04 14.94 33.21
C ASP A 217 -39.35 14.30 34.44
N LYS A 218 -39.76 14.75 35.64
CA LYS A 218 -39.30 14.28 36.95
C LYS A 218 -39.84 12.87 37.26
N ARG A 219 -39.76 11.96 36.29
CA ARG A 219 -40.24 10.59 36.40
C ARG A 219 -39.25 9.60 35.81
N ASN A 220 -38.01 9.64 36.29
CA ASN A 220 -37.15 8.49 36.58
C ASN A 220 -35.72 9.00 36.76
N GLU A 221 -35.07 8.64 37.88
CA GLU A 221 -33.59 8.60 38.11
C GLU A 221 -33.07 9.26 39.40
N ASP A 222 -33.92 9.67 40.34
CA ASP A 222 -33.46 9.96 41.72
C ASP A 222 -33.22 8.68 42.52
N ASN A 223 -32.21 7.91 42.13
CA ASN A 223 -31.71 6.81 42.95
C ASN A 223 -30.38 7.26 43.58
N PRO A 224 -30.35 7.59 44.89
CA PRO A 224 -29.17 8.19 45.54
C PRO A 224 -27.91 7.33 45.43
N ILE A 225 -28.08 6.02 45.23
CA ILE A 225 -26.98 5.07 44.98
C ILE A 225 -26.33 5.32 43.62
N LEU A 226 -27.11 5.56 42.56
CA LEU A 226 -26.58 5.84 41.21
C LEU A 226 -25.85 7.17 41.17
N VAL A 227 -26.41 8.20 41.82
CA VAL A 227 -25.73 9.49 41.98
C VAL A 227 -24.40 9.31 42.69
N SER A 228 -24.29 8.43 43.69
CA SER A 228 -23.02 8.11 44.36
C SER A 228 -22.04 7.28 43.51
N LEU A 229 -22.52 6.54 42.50
CA LEU A 229 -21.67 5.76 41.60
C LEU A 229 -20.92 6.63 40.60
N PHE A 230 -21.45 7.78 40.22
CA PHE A 230 -20.79 8.73 39.32
C PHE A 230 -20.19 9.88 40.12
N ASP A 231 -19.14 9.62 40.91
CA ASP A 231 -18.43 10.66 41.64
C ASP A 231 -17.61 11.56 40.68
N VAL A 232 -17.23 12.76 41.15
CA VAL A 232 -16.52 13.74 40.31
C VAL A 232 -15.23 13.15 39.75
N GLY A 233 -14.48 12.40 40.56
CA GLY A 233 -13.25 11.74 40.12
C GLY A 233 -13.46 10.76 38.98
N PHE A 234 -14.52 9.93 39.07
CA PHE A 234 -14.85 8.99 37.99
C PHE A 234 -15.36 9.69 36.72
N VAL A 235 -16.19 10.73 36.85
CA VAL A 235 -16.68 11.49 35.69
C VAL A 235 -15.51 12.17 34.96
N THR A 236 -14.58 12.79 35.70
CA THR A 236 -13.36 13.38 35.12
C THR A 236 -12.48 12.33 34.45
N LEU A 237 -12.32 11.14 35.05
CA LEU A 237 -11.58 10.03 34.46
C LEU A 237 -12.17 9.65 33.09
N VAL A 238 -13.48 9.43 33.01
CA VAL A 238 -14.16 9.07 31.75
C VAL A 238 -14.04 10.19 30.71
N SER A 239 -14.20 11.46 31.12
CA SER A 239 -14.03 12.62 30.22
C SER A 239 -12.60 12.75 29.69
N ASN A 240 -11.59 12.34 30.44
CA ASN A 240 -10.19 12.34 29.97
C ASN A 240 -9.89 11.14 29.07
N LEU A 241 -10.55 9.99 29.28
CA LEU A 241 -10.35 8.80 28.45
C LEU A 241 -10.91 8.96 27.03
N GLU A 242 -12.07 9.62 26.89
CA GLU A 242 -12.74 9.78 25.60
C GLU A 242 -11.86 10.37 24.48
N PRO A 243 -11.20 11.54 24.64
CA PRO A 243 -10.38 12.10 23.57
C PRO A 243 -9.20 11.20 23.20
N ASN A 244 -8.57 10.56 24.20
CA ASN A 244 -7.48 9.61 23.99
C ASN A 244 -7.94 8.36 23.22
N ILE A 245 -9.13 7.85 23.53
CA ILE A 245 -9.74 6.74 22.78
C ILE A 245 -10.02 7.16 21.34
N ARG A 246 -10.63 8.33 21.11
CA ARG A 246 -10.93 8.84 19.76
C ARG A 246 -9.65 9.00 18.93
N GLU A 247 -8.62 9.63 19.49
CA GLU A 247 -7.32 9.79 18.85
C GLU A 247 -6.69 8.42 18.51
N LYS A 248 -6.70 7.48 19.45
CA LYS A 248 -6.13 6.15 19.20
C LYS A 248 -6.88 5.37 18.14
N PHE A 249 -8.20 5.49 18.08
CA PHE A 249 -9.01 4.88 17.01
C PHE A 249 -8.64 5.45 15.65
N VAL A 250 -8.46 6.78 15.54
CA VAL A 250 -7.99 7.41 14.29
C VAL A 250 -6.60 6.89 13.93
N GLU A 251 -5.66 6.85 14.87
CA GLU A 251 -4.30 6.34 14.63
C GLU A 251 -4.29 4.90 14.09
N VAL A 252 -5.10 4.01 14.71
CA VAL A 252 -5.20 2.60 14.33
C VAL A 252 -5.95 2.41 13.01
N TYR A 253 -7.00 3.19 12.77
CA TYR A 253 -7.81 3.10 11.56
C TYR A 253 -7.13 3.73 10.33
N SER A 254 -6.33 4.78 10.53
CA SER A 254 -5.50 5.40 9.48
C SER A 254 -4.27 4.56 9.14
N ASN A 255 -3.87 3.64 10.02
CA ASN A 255 -2.76 2.72 9.80
C ASN A 255 -3.23 1.25 9.93
N PRO A 256 -4.14 0.76 9.07
CA PRO A 256 -4.58 -0.63 9.07
C PRO A 256 -3.39 -1.51 8.65
N LYS A 257 -2.57 -1.89 9.62
CA LYS A 257 -1.30 -2.64 9.48
C LYS A 257 -0.25 -1.97 8.58
N ALA A 258 0.20 -0.78 8.96
CA ALA A 258 1.53 -0.29 8.55
C ALA A 258 2.65 -1.05 9.31
N LYS A 259 2.72 -2.36 9.10
CA LYS A 259 3.91 -3.18 9.39
C LYS A 259 4.43 -3.76 8.07
N VAL A 260 4.81 -2.89 7.13
CA VAL A 260 5.62 -3.28 5.96
C VAL A 260 6.54 -2.10 5.57
N ALA A 261 7.55 -1.84 6.40
CA ALA A 261 8.84 -1.35 5.93
C ALA A 261 9.91 -2.45 6.10
N VAL A 262 9.47 -3.71 6.06
CA VAL A 262 10.29 -4.88 5.79
C VAL A 262 9.66 -5.50 4.57
N VAL A 263 10.42 -5.58 3.48
CA VAL A 263 10.04 -6.31 2.27
C VAL A 263 9.45 -7.65 2.71
N PRO A 264 8.17 -7.97 2.41
CA PRO A 264 7.57 -9.23 2.80
C PRO A 264 8.47 -10.37 2.35
N ALA A 265 8.70 -11.38 3.20
CA ALA A 265 9.56 -12.53 2.88
C ALA A 265 9.10 -13.27 1.60
N GLU A 266 7.87 -13.03 1.15
CA GLU A 266 7.30 -13.48 -0.12
C GLU A 266 7.87 -12.77 -1.36
N LEU A 267 8.42 -11.55 -1.20
CA LEU A 267 9.12 -10.80 -2.26
C LEU A 267 10.61 -11.13 -2.32
N GLU A 268 11.17 -11.89 -1.38
CA GLU A 268 12.56 -12.34 -1.46
C GLU A 268 12.67 -13.62 -2.30
N GLN A 269 13.67 -13.71 -3.18
CA GLN A 269 13.93 -14.91 -3.95
C GLN A 269 14.29 -16.05 -3.00
N ARG A 270 13.55 -17.16 -3.07
CA ARG A 270 13.77 -18.29 -2.17
C ARG A 270 15.05 -19.03 -2.56
N SER A 271 15.73 -19.64 -1.59
CA SER A 271 16.95 -20.41 -1.86
C SER A 271 16.65 -21.57 -2.81
N GLY A 272 17.30 -21.58 -3.98
CA GLY A 272 17.11 -22.58 -5.03
C GLY A 272 15.96 -22.31 -6.01
N GLU A 273 15.28 -21.17 -5.92
CA GLU A 273 14.24 -20.77 -6.88
C GLU A 273 14.85 -20.21 -8.16
N SER A 274 14.40 -20.70 -9.32
CA SER A 274 14.83 -20.18 -10.61
C SER A 274 14.30 -18.75 -10.81
N ASN A 275 15.03 -17.91 -11.55
CA ASN A 275 14.59 -16.53 -11.81
C ASN A 275 13.20 -16.46 -12.46
N GLY A 276 12.85 -17.44 -13.30
CA GLY A 276 11.53 -17.53 -13.94
C GLY A 276 10.40 -17.82 -12.95
N ASP A 277 10.64 -18.74 -12.01
CA ASP A 277 9.66 -19.09 -10.98
C ASP A 277 9.46 -17.95 -9.98
N TYR A 278 10.54 -17.27 -9.62
CA TYR A 278 10.50 -16.07 -8.78
C TYR A 278 9.66 -14.96 -9.42
N ILE A 279 9.89 -14.66 -10.71
CA ILE A 279 9.12 -13.65 -11.46
C ILE A 279 7.64 -14.04 -11.55
N ASN A 280 7.34 -15.31 -11.84
CA ASN A 280 5.95 -15.78 -11.91
C ASN A 280 5.25 -15.68 -10.55
N ARG A 281 5.92 -16.03 -9.45
CA ARG A 281 5.38 -15.89 -8.10
C ARG A 281 5.13 -14.42 -7.76
N LEU A 282 6.07 -13.54 -8.08
CA LEU A 282 5.92 -12.09 -7.87
C LEU A 282 4.72 -11.54 -8.65
N ARG A 283 4.56 -11.97 -9.90
CA ARG A 283 3.42 -11.60 -10.75
C ARG A 283 2.10 -12.06 -10.12
N SER A 284 1.99 -13.33 -9.72
CA SER A 284 0.78 -13.85 -9.08
C SER A 284 0.49 -13.16 -7.74
N PHE A 285 1.52 -12.79 -6.98
CA PHE A 285 1.36 -12.02 -5.74
C PHE A 285 0.80 -10.62 -6.01
N VAL A 286 1.37 -9.91 -6.99
CA VAL A 286 0.89 -8.58 -7.39
C VAL A 286 -0.54 -8.63 -7.92
N GLU A 287 -0.84 -9.60 -8.81
CA GLU A 287 -2.20 -9.80 -9.33
C GLU A 287 -3.21 -10.08 -8.22
N LYS A 288 -2.84 -10.91 -7.23
CA LYS A 288 -3.67 -11.19 -6.07
C LYS A 288 -3.92 -9.92 -5.22
N GLN A 289 -2.87 -9.13 -4.96
CA GLN A 289 -3.02 -7.87 -4.23
C GLN A 289 -3.90 -6.87 -5.00
N CYS A 290 -3.76 -6.78 -6.32
CA CYS A 290 -4.64 -5.95 -7.15
C CYS A 290 -6.10 -6.40 -7.05
N SER A 291 -6.38 -7.71 -7.05
CA SER A 291 -7.74 -8.22 -6.87
C SER A 291 -8.32 -7.91 -5.48
N GLU A 292 -7.54 -8.06 -4.41
CA GLU A 292 -7.98 -7.76 -3.04
C GLU A 292 -8.28 -6.26 -2.85
N ILE A 293 -7.46 -5.38 -3.46
CA ILE A 293 -7.70 -3.92 -3.46
C ILE A 293 -8.97 -3.60 -4.25
N GLN A 294 -9.17 -4.22 -5.42
CA GLN A 294 -10.37 -4.00 -6.21
C GLN A 294 -11.64 -4.40 -5.45
N ASP A 295 -11.62 -5.54 -4.75
CA ASP A 295 -12.73 -6.01 -3.91
C ASP A 295 -13.01 -5.08 -2.73
N LEU A 296 -11.96 -4.51 -2.12
CA LEU A 296 -12.09 -3.49 -1.08
C LEU A 296 -12.72 -2.20 -1.62
N LEU A 297 -12.29 -1.74 -2.79
CA LEU A 297 -12.86 -0.55 -3.43
C LEU A 297 -14.34 -0.74 -3.77
N VAL A 298 -14.72 -1.91 -4.29
CA VAL A 298 -16.13 -2.24 -4.56
C VAL A 298 -16.96 -2.24 -3.27
N ARG A 299 -16.46 -2.87 -2.20
CA ARG A 299 -17.14 -2.87 -0.90
C ARG A 299 -17.29 -1.47 -0.32
N ASN A 300 -16.23 -0.66 -0.37
CA ASN A 300 -16.28 0.73 0.10
C ASN A 300 -17.27 1.57 -0.72
N ALA A 301 -17.35 1.37 -2.03
CA ALA A 301 -18.34 2.04 -2.88
C ALA A 301 -19.77 1.66 -2.47
N SER A 302 -20.04 0.37 -2.22
CA SER A 302 -21.37 -0.07 -1.76
C SER A 302 -21.73 0.49 -0.38
N LEU A 303 -20.77 0.53 0.55
CA LEU A 303 -20.96 1.13 1.88
C LEU A 303 -21.23 2.64 1.79
N ALA A 304 -20.52 3.35 0.91
CA ALA A 304 -20.75 4.78 0.67
C ALA A 304 -22.16 5.04 0.09
N GLU A 305 -22.64 4.17 -0.81
CA GLU A 305 -23.99 4.24 -1.37
C GLU A 305 -25.07 3.97 -0.30
N ASP A 306 -24.86 2.99 0.57
CA ASP A 306 -25.79 2.66 1.66
C ASP A 306 -25.86 3.77 2.72
N LEU A 307 -24.73 4.42 3.01
CA LEU A 307 -24.69 5.61 3.87
C LEU A 307 -25.46 6.78 3.25
N ALA A 308 -25.30 7.02 1.94
CA ALA A 308 -26.03 8.06 1.23
C ALA A 308 -27.56 7.80 1.24
N LYS A 309 -28.00 6.55 1.06
CA LYS A 309 -29.42 6.18 1.11
C LYS A 309 -30.01 6.27 2.52
N THR A 310 -29.21 6.00 3.55
CA THR A 310 -29.65 6.05 4.95
C THR A 310 -29.76 7.50 5.46
N GLY A 311 -28.88 8.40 5.02
CA GLY A 311 -28.93 9.83 5.36
C GLY A 311 -30.25 10.50 4.95
N VAL A 312 -30.80 10.16 3.77
CA VAL A 312 -32.05 10.74 3.25
C VAL A 312 -33.28 10.38 4.10
N LYS A 313 -33.22 9.32 4.92
CA LYS A 313 -34.38 8.83 5.70
C LYS A 313 -34.56 9.53 7.06
N VAL A 314 -33.52 10.18 7.58
CA VAL A 314 -33.50 10.78 8.93
C VAL A 314 -33.94 12.25 8.93
N GLU A 315 -33.74 12.98 7.83
CA GLU A 315 -33.98 14.44 7.77
C GLU A 315 -35.45 14.84 7.66
N GLN A 316 -36.37 13.91 7.41
CA GLN A 316 -37.75 14.26 7.04
C GLN A 316 -38.68 14.57 8.24
N ARG A 317 -38.20 14.55 9.49
CA ARG A 317 -39.13 14.64 10.66
C ARG A 317 -38.94 15.78 11.66
N THR A 318 -37.88 16.59 11.67
CA THR A 318 -37.73 17.60 12.75
C THR A 318 -36.93 18.87 12.41
N SER A 319 -36.86 19.36 11.17
CA SER A 319 -36.11 20.60 10.88
C SER A 319 -37.00 21.85 10.87
N GLY A 320 -36.61 22.89 11.62
CA GLY A 320 -37.28 24.20 11.58
C GLY A 320 -37.17 24.91 10.22
N PRO A 321 -37.93 25.99 9.95
CA PRO A 321 -37.91 26.69 8.65
C PRO A 321 -36.53 27.19 8.22
N SER A 322 -35.69 27.60 9.18
CA SER A 322 -34.32 28.06 8.94
C SER A 322 -33.35 26.91 8.64
N GLU A 323 -33.52 25.76 9.29
CA GLU A 323 -32.70 24.58 9.03
C GLU A 323 -33.06 23.97 7.66
N ARG A 324 -34.35 23.99 7.29
CA ARG A 324 -34.79 23.57 5.96
C ARG A 324 -34.15 24.42 4.85
N ALA A 325 -34.09 25.74 5.02
CA ALA A 325 -33.44 26.61 4.04
C ALA A 325 -31.92 26.37 3.96
N GLN A 326 -31.25 26.07 5.08
CA GLN A 326 -29.83 25.72 5.09
C GLN A 326 -29.56 24.36 4.45
N ILE A 327 -30.38 23.34 4.74
CA ILE A 327 -30.28 22.00 4.13
C ILE A 327 -30.53 22.11 2.61
N GLU A 328 -31.52 22.89 2.17
CA GLU A 328 -31.76 23.14 0.75
C GLU A 328 -30.61 23.91 0.08
N SER A 329 -29.91 24.79 0.81
CA SER A 329 -28.69 25.45 0.32
C SER A 329 -27.56 24.43 0.13
N LEU A 330 -27.30 23.62 1.15
CA LEU A 330 -26.25 22.59 1.12
C LEU A 330 -26.51 21.54 0.04
N HIS A 331 -27.77 21.13 -0.17
CA HIS A 331 -28.14 20.23 -1.28
C HIS A 331 -27.85 20.85 -2.65
N ARG A 332 -28.10 22.14 -2.81
CA ARG A 332 -27.80 22.86 -4.06
C ARG A 332 -26.30 22.94 -4.30
N GLU A 333 -25.52 23.26 -3.26
CA GLU A 333 -24.07 23.31 -3.33
C GLU A 333 -23.46 21.92 -3.61
N LEU A 334 -23.98 20.87 -2.97
CA LEU A 334 -23.57 19.49 -3.23
C LEU A 334 -23.87 19.07 -4.67
N HIS A 335 -25.06 19.41 -5.18
CA HIS A 335 -25.44 19.11 -6.55
C HIS A 335 -24.55 19.84 -7.56
N GLU A 336 -24.29 21.13 -7.32
CA GLU A 336 -23.42 21.95 -8.17
C GLU A 336 -21.97 21.45 -8.14
N ALA A 337 -21.45 21.08 -6.95
CA ALA A 337 -20.14 20.46 -6.80
C ALA A 337 -20.05 19.11 -7.54
N SER A 338 -21.10 18.29 -7.46
CA SER A 338 -21.19 17.02 -8.18
C SER A 338 -21.18 17.23 -9.69
N GLN A 339 -21.90 18.23 -10.20
CA GLN A 339 -21.90 18.55 -11.63
C GLN A 339 -20.53 19.06 -12.11
N ARG A 340 -19.87 19.93 -11.32
CA ARG A 340 -18.49 20.37 -11.59
C ARG A 340 -17.52 19.20 -11.64
N LEU A 341 -17.67 18.23 -10.74
CA LEU A 341 -16.84 17.04 -10.66
C LEU A 341 -17.00 16.16 -11.91
N GLU A 342 -18.22 15.99 -12.41
CA GLU A 342 -18.46 15.25 -13.66
C GLU A 342 -17.86 15.95 -14.89
N VAL A 343 -17.92 17.28 -14.96
CA VAL A 343 -17.24 18.04 -16.02
C VAL A 343 -15.72 17.85 -15.94
N LEU A 344 -15.14 17.96 -14.74
CA LEU A 344 -13.69 17.76 -14.54
C LEU A 344 -13.25 16.33 -14.87
N LYS A 345 -14.08 15.31 -14.59
CA LYS A 345 -13.81 13.93 -15.02
C LYS A 345 -13.78 13.79 -16.54
N ALA A 346 -14.73 14.40 -17.24
CA ALA A 346 -14.76 14.40 -18.70
C ALA A 346 -13.55 15.12 -19.31
N GLU A 347 -13.16 16.26 -18.73
CA GLU A 347 -11.96 16.99 -19.14
C GLU A 347 -10.68 16.20 -18.88
N LYS A 348 -10.57 15.54 -17.72
CA LYS A 348 -9.44 14.65 -17.40
C LYS A 348 -9.33 13.51 -18.42
N ALA A 349 -10.43 12.82 -18.71
CA ALA A 349 -10.45 11.74 -19.70
C ALA A 349 -10.02 12.22 -21.09
N LYS A 350 -10.48 13.41 -21.49
CA LYS A 350 -10.05 14.04 -22.75
C LYS A 350 -8.54 14.34 -22.75
N LYS A 351 -8.02 14.93 -21.67
CA LYS A 351 -6.58 15.23 -21.55
C LYS A 351 -5.70 13.99 -21.50
N GLU A 352 -6.16 12.92 -20.87
CA GLU A 352 -5.46 11.62 -20.88
C GLU A 352 -5.41 11.02 -22.28
N SER A 353 -6.51 11.11 -23.05
CA SER A 353 -6.54 10.69 -24.46
C SER A 353 -5.57 11.52 -25.31
N ASP A 354 -5.60 12.85 -25.20
CA ASP A 354 -4.69 13.75 -25.92
C ASP A 354 -3.22 13.44 -25.57
N ALA A 355 -2.91 13.25 -24.29
CA ALA A 355 -1.56 12.89 -23.83
C ALA A 355 -1.10 11.54 -24.39
N SER A 356 -2.01 10.56 -24.50
CA SER A 356 -1.71 9.29 -25.15
C SER A 356 -1.41 9.46 -26.64
N MET A 357 -2.17 10.31 -27.35
CA MET A 357 -1.90 10.60 -28.76
C MET A 357 -0.54 11.26 -28.95
N TYR A 358 -0.20 12.26 -28.14
CA TYR A 358 1.11 12.93 -28.22
C TYR A 358 2.26 11.99 -27.88
N ARG A 359 2.11 11.11 -26.88
CA ARG A 359 3.12 10.10 -26.56
C ARG A 359 3.37 9.16 -27.73
N ASN A 360 2.30 8.70 -28.39
CA ASN A 360 2.41 7.84 -29.57
C ASN A 360 3.08 8.56 -30.75
N LEU A 361 2.77 9.84 -30.95
CA LEU A 361 3.42 10.65 -31.98
C LEU A 361 4.91 10.84 -31.71
N ALA A 362 5.29 11.14 -30.46
CA ALA A 362 6.68 11.24 -30.05
C ALA A 362 7.44 9.92 -30.28
N GLY A 363 6.85 8.79 -29.89
CA GLY A 363 7.47 7.47 -30.12
C GLY A 363 7.66 7.13 -31.61
N LYS A 364 6.74 7.55 -32.49
CA LYS A 364 6.93 7.44 -33.95
C LYS A 364 8.10 8.30 -34.42
N MET A 365 8.15 9.56 -34.01
CA MET A 365 9.25 10.46 -34.38
C MET A 365 10.61 9.96 -33.89
N GLU A 366 10.68 9.39 -32.68
CA GLU A 366 11.90 8.77 -32.16
C GLU A 366 12.32 7.54 -33.00
N SER A 367 11.37 6.70 -33.40
CA SER A 367 11.62 5.56 -34.29
C SER A 367 12.11 6.00 -35.68
N ASP A 368 11.52 7.05 -36.23
CA ASP A 368 11.89 7.60 -37.54
C ASP A 368 13.31 8.21 -37.48
N LEU A 369 13.60 8.99 -36.43
CA LEU A 369 14.94 9.54 -36.19
C LEU A 369 15.99 8.45 -35.99
N LYS A 370 15.64 7.37 -35.28
CA LYS A 370 16.53 6.23 -35.11
C LYS A 370 16.81 5.52 -36.43
N SER A 371 15.76 5.26 -37.22
CA SER A 371 15.90 4.66 -38.55
C SER A 371 16.75 5.53 -39.49
N LEU A 372 16.56 6.84 -39.44
CA LEU A 372 17.37 7.80 -40.20
C LEU A 372 18.83 7.79 -39.73
N SER A 373 19.08 7.78 -38.42
CA SER A 373 20.42 7.66 -37.85
C SER A 373 21.10 6.35 -38.28
N ASP A 374 20.38 5.23 -38.27
CA ASP A 374 20.91 3.94 -38.69
C ASP A 374 21.24 3.91 -40.20
N ALA A 375 20.42 4.57 -41.02
CA ALA A 375 20.69 4.77 -42.44
C ALA A 375 21.92 5.65 -42.69
N TYR A 376 22.08 6.76 -41.95
CA TYR A 376 23.28 7.60 -42.02
C TYR A 376 24.54 6.84 -41.59
N ASN A 377 24.49 6.10 -40.49
CA ASN A 377 25.60 5.29 -40.01
C ASN A 377 25.99 4.21 -41.05
N SER A 378 25.01 3.58 -41.68
CA SER A 378 25.25 2.59 -42.75
C SER A 378 25.90 3.24 -43.99
N LEU A 379 25.45 4.44 -44.36
CA LEU A 379 26.02 5.20 -45.47
C LEU A 379 27.46 5.64 -45.16
N GLU A 380 27.73 6.10 -43.94
CA GLU A 380 29.08 6.44 -43.50
C GLU A 380 30.00 5.22 -43.55
N GLN A 381 29.52 4.05 -43.11
CA GLN A 381 30.28 2.81 -43.22
C GLN A 381 30.57 2.42 -44.68
N ALA A 382 29.60 2.57 -45.58
CA ALA A 382 29.79 2.34 -47.02
C ALA A 382 30.79 3.33 -47.63
N ASN A 383 30.71 4.62 -47.25
CA ASN A 383 31.68 5.63 -47.68
C ASN A 383 33.09 5.32 -47.18
N LEU A 384 33.25 4.90 -45.91
CA LEU A 384 34.55 4.48 -45.39
C LEU A 384 35.11 3.24 -46.11
N GLN A 385 34.24 2.32 -46.54
CA GLN A 385 34.65 1.19 -47.37
C GLN A 385 35.11 1.64 -48.75
N LEU A 386 34.34 2.51 -49.41
CA LEU A 386 34.69 3.09 -50.70
C LEU A 386 35.96 3.94 -50.62
N GLU A 387 36.15 4.73 -49.56
CA GLU A 387 37.38 5.50 -49.34
C GLU A 387 38.58 4.58 -49.17
N LYS A 388 38.44 3.47 -48.43
CA LYS A 388 39.49 2.45 -48.33
C LYS A 388 39.77 1.81 -49.69
N GLU A 389 38.74 1.48 -50.46
CA GLU A 389 38.89 0.92 -51.80
C GLU A 389 39.61 1.91 -52.73
N VAL A 390 39.18 3.17 -52.77
CA VAL A 390 39.84 4.25 -53.52
C VAL A 390 41.26 4.46 -53.03
N GLN A 391 41.52 4.38 -51.72
CA GLN A 391 42.87 4.49 -51.17
C GLN A 391 43.73 3.27 -51.49
N THR A 392 43.16 2.07 -51.61
CA THR A 392 43.90 0.90 -52.12
C THR A 392 44.17 1.03 -53.62
N LEU A 393 43.23 1.61 -54.38
CA LEU A 393 43.41 1.89 -55.81
C LEU A 393 44.37 3.07 -56.08
N ARG A 394 44.52 4.00 -55.13
CA ARG A 394 45.47 5.12 -55.19
C ARG A 394 46.82 4.83 -54.51
N GLY A 395 46.82 3.95 -53.51
CA GLY A 395 47.97 3.57 -52.67
C GLY A 395 48.64 2.27 -53.12
N GLY A 396 47.92 1.41 -53.83
CA GLY A 396 48.52 0.76 -55.00
C GLY A 396 48.83 1.92 -55.94
N GLY A 397 50.11 2.25 -56.12
CA GLY A 397 50.52 3.32 -57.01
C GLY A 397 49.81 3.19 -58.35
N TYR A 398 49.72 4.32 -59.09
CA TYR A 398 49.50 4.31 -60.54
C TYR A 398 49.88 2.95 -61.11
N PRO A 399 48.96 2.17 -61.72
CA PRO A 399 49.25 0.81 -62.14
C PRO A 399 50.58 0.88 -62.85
N ASP A 400 51.62 0.28 -62.25
CA ASP A 400 53.01 0.64 -62.55
C ASP A 400 53.18 0.51 -64.06
N ILE A 401 53.10 1.65 -64.75
CA ILE A 401 52.98 1.69 -66.20
C ILE A 401 54.28 1.12 -66.76
N GLU A 402 55.37 1.25 -66.00
CA GLU A 402 56.66 0.62 -66.24
C GLU A 402 56.58 -0.90 -66.07
N ALA A 403 55.97 -1.43 -65.00
CA ALA A 403 55.79 -2.88 -64.83
C ALA A 403 54.89 -3.49 -65.91
N ILE A 404 53.77 -2.86 -66.24
CA ILE A 404 52.86 -3.33 -67.29
C ILE A 404 53.55 -3.22 -68.66
N LYS A 405 54.26 -2.12 -68.96
CA LYS A 405 55.08 -2.02 -70.19
C LYS A 405 56.21 -3.04 -70.21
N SER A 406 56.82 -3.35 -69.07
CA SER A 406 57.89 -4.35 -68.98
C SER A 406 57.36 -5.75 -69.23
N GLN A 407 56.18 -6.07 -68.70
CA GLN A 407 55.54 -7.37 -68.89
C GLN A 407 55.05 -7.55 -70.33
N VAL A 408 54.45 -6.51 -70.93
CA VAL A 408 54.08 -6.51 -72.36
C VAL A 408 55.31 -6.63 -73.26
N ARG A 409 56.43 -5.97 -72.93
CA ARG A 409 57.70 -6.13 -73.66
C ARG A 409 58.30 -7.52 -73.50
N GLU A 410 58.25 -8.09 -72.29
CA GLU A 410 58.76 -9.44 -72.04
C GLU A 410 57.94 -10.51 -72.75
N GLU A 411 56.61 -10.37 -72.80
CA GLU A 411 55.74 -11.26 -73.56
C GLU A 411 55.97 -11.12 -75.07
N ALA A 412 56.10 -9.89 -75.59
CA ALA A 412 56.44 -9.66 -76.99
C ALA A 412 57.82 -10.23 -77.37
N LEU A 413 58.81 -10.12 -76.49
CA LEU A 413 60.13 -10.72 -76.70
C LEU A 413 60.05 -12.25 -76.70
N LYS A 414 59.31 -12.86 -75.77
CA LYS A 414 59.10 -14.32 -75.74
C LYS A 414 58.37 -14.84 -76.98
N GLU A 415 57.38 -14.11 -77.47
CA GLU A 415 56.70 -14.46 -78.73
C GLU A 415 57.67 -14.33 -79.91
N SER A 416 58.47 -13.26 -79.98
CA SER A 416 59.50 -13.11 -81.02
C SER A 416 60.61 -14.17 -80.95
N GLU A 417 61.00 -14.60 -79.74
CA GLU A 417 61.97 -15.68 -79.54
C GLU A 417 61.39 -17.03 -79.95
N ALA A 418 60.10 -17.26 -79.70
CA ALA A 418 59.40 -18.46 -80.14
C ALA A 418 59.29 -18.52 -81.66
N GLU A 419 58.91 -17.42 -82.31
CA GLU A 419 58.88 -17.31 -83.78
C GLU A 419 60.28 -17.49 -84.39
N LEU A 420 61.30 -16.87 -83.80
CA LEU A 420 62.68 -17.05 -84.23
C LEU A 420 63.12 -18.51 -84.10
N ASN A 421 62.76 -19.18 -83.01
CA ASN A 421 63.10 -20.59 -82.80
C ASN A 421 62.39 -21.50 -83.81
N ASP A 422 61.12 -21.23 -84.14
CA ASP A 422 60.39 -21.94 -85.18
C ASP A 422 61.04 -21.74 -86.57
N LEU A 423 61.48 -20.52 -86.87
CA LEU A 423 62.24 -20.22 -88.10
C LEU A 423 63.58 -20.98 -88.13
N LEU A 424 64.31 -21.05 -87.02
CA LEU A 424 65.57 -21.81 -86.93
C LEU A 424 65.34 -23.31 -87.14
N VAL A 425 64.24 -23.86 -86.64
CA VAL A 425 63.86 -25.26 -86.89
C VAL A 425 63.57 -25.47 -88.38
N CYS A 426 62.79 -24.59 -89.00
CA CYS A 426 62.50 -24.65 -90.45
C CYS A 426 63.79 -24.57 -91.28
N LEU A 427 64.69 -23.65 -90.95
CA LEU A 427 65.99 -23.51 -91.62
C LEU A 427 66.83 -24.79 -91.47
N GLY A 428 66.89 -25.37 -90.27
CA GLY A 428 67.60 -26.63 -90.05
C GLY A 428 67.02 -27.79 -90.86
N GLN A 429 65.69 -27.84 -91.00
CA GLN A 429 65.03 -28.83 -91.87
C GLN A 429 65.36 -28.60 -93.35
N GLU A 430 65.40 -27.35 -93.81
CA GLU A 430 65.80 -27.01 -95.18
C GLU A 430 67.27 -27.35 -95.44
N GLN A 431 68.18 -26.98 -94.53
CA GLN A 431 69.60 -27.35 -94.60
C GLN A 431 69.77 -28.87 -94.73
N SER A 432 69.07 -29.66 -93.90
CA SER A 432 69.11 -31.13 -93.97
C SER A 432 68.49 -31.69 -95.26
N LYS A 433 67.50 -31.01 -95.85
CA LYS A 433 66.97 -31.40 -97.18
C LYS A 433 67.98 -31.08 -98.27
N VAL A 434 68.63 -29.91 -98.22
CA VAL A 434 69.68 -29.51 -99.15
C VAL A 434 70.84 -30.49 -99.07
N GLU A 435 71.37 -30.80 -97.89
CA GLU A 435 72.44 -31.79 -97.70
C GLU A 435 72.08 -33.15 -98.34
N ARG A 436 70.89 -33.67 -98.07
CA ARG A 436 70.42 -34.95 -98.67
C ARG A 436 70.26 -34.87 -100.19
N LEU A 437 69.85 -33.72 -100.73
CA LEU A 437 69.76 -33.50 -102.17
C LEU A 437 71.15 -33.39 -102.79
N THR A 438 72.07 -32.64 -102.17
CA THR A 438 73.47 -32.50 -102.59
C THR A 438 74.19 -33.85 -102.59
N GLU A 439 74.02 -34.66 -101.54
CA GLU A 439 74.54 -36.04 -101.50
C GLU A 439 74.01 -36.89 -102.66
N ARG A 440 72.71 -36.74 -102.99
CA ARG A 440 72.08 -37.47 -104.09
C ARG A 440 72.53 -36.98 -105.47
N LEU A 441 72.71 -35.67 -105.66
CA LEU A 441 73.24 -35.07 -106.89
C LEU A 441 74.71 -35.48 -107.11
N LEU A 442 75.53 -35.45 -106.04
CA LEU A 442 76.90 -35.96 -106.07
C LEU A 442 76.94 -37.45 -106.45
N ALA A 443 76.03 -38.27 -105.92
CA ALA A 443 75.93 -39.69 -106.29
C ALA A 443 75.50 -39.91 -107.75
N LEU A 444 74.80 -38.95 -108.36
CA LEU A 444 74.42 -38.95 -109.79
C LEU A 444 75.51 -38.34 -110.70
N GLY A 445 76.58 -37.78 -110.13
CA GLY A 445 77.67 -37.14 -110.86
C GLY A 445 77.39 -35.71 -111.33
N GLU A 446 76.35 -35.07 -110.78
CA GLU A 446 75.96 -33.69 -111.10
C GLU A 446 76.55 -32.71 -110.06
N ASN A 447 77.08 -31.56 -110.51
CA ASN A 447 77.65 -30.54 -109.63
C ASN A 447 76.56 -29.54 -109.21
N GLY A 448 76.20 -29.55 -107.92
CA GLY A 448 75.14 -28.69 -107.37
C GLY A 448 75.45 -27.19 -107.45
N ASP A 449 76.73 -26.79 -107.38
CA ASP A 449 77.12 -25.37 -107.39
C ASP A 449 76.94 -24.73 -108.78
N GLU A 450 77.18 -25.48 -109.87
CA GLU A 450 76.95 -25.02 -111.25
C GLU A 450 75.45 -24.89 -111.59
N LEU A 451 74.59 -25.66 -110.93
CA LEU A 451 73.12 -25.60 -111.15
C LEU A 451 72.47 -24.40 -110.44
N LEU A 452 73.06 -23.91 -109.34
CA LEU A 452 72.54 -22.79 -108.57
C LEU A 452 72.93 -21.42 -109.14
N GLU A 453 73.97 -21.35 -109.98
CA GLU A 453 74.47 -20.12 -110.60
C GLU A 453 73.43 -19.41 -111.51
N GLY A 454 72.33 -20.09 -111.88
CA GLY A 454 71.25 -19.55 -112.71
C GLY A 454 69.93 -19.21 -111.99
N ILE A 455 69.83 -19.36 -110.66
CA ILE A 455 68.55 -19.24 -109.92
C ILE A 455 68.47 -17.95 -109.08
N GLY A 456 69.58 -17.29 -108.77
CA GLY A 456 69.58 -16.10 -107.91
C GLY A 456 69.48 -14.79 -108.67
N ASP A 457 68.27 -14.26 -108.92
CA ASP A 457 68.02 -12.80 -109.03
C ASP A 457 66.54 -12.35 -109.23
N GLU A 458 65.52 -13.12 -108.84
CA GLU A 458 64.11 -12.66 -108.87
C GLU A 458 63.53 -12.38 -107.49
N THR A 459 64.17 -11.48 -106.72
CA THR A 459 63.50 -10.83 -105.57
C THR A 459 64.02 -9.40 -105.46
N GLY A 460 63.58 -8.54 -106.38
CA GLY A 460 63.70 -7.10 -106.26
C GLY A 460 62.85 -6.60 -105.09
N LEU A 461 63.49 -5.99 -104.10
CA LEU A 461 62.84 -5.17 -103.08
C LEU A 461 62.53 -3.80 -103.67
N PRO A 462 61.29 -3.28 -103.58
CA PRO A 462 61.02 -1.87 -103.79
C PRO A 462 61.55 -1.06 -102.60
N GLU A 463 62.40 -0.07 -102.89
CA GLU A 463 62.72 1.02 -101.97
C GLU A 463 61.51 1.96 -101.94
N ASP A 464 60.71 1.93 -100.86
CA ASP A 464 59.70 2.95 -100.57
C ASP A 464 60.14 3.77 -99.33
N ASP A 465 60.75 4.89 -99.67
CA ASP A 465 60.56 6.27 -99.21
C ASP A 465 60.20 6.56 -97.74
N GLU A 466 61.02 7.43 -97.15
CA GLU A 466 60.84 8.04 -95.83
C GLU A 466 59.61 8.97 -95.82
N GLY A 467 58.72 8.78 -94.85
CA GLY A 467 57.63 9.71 -94.55
C GLY A 467 57.64 10.11 -93.08
N GLU A 468 58.11 11.34 -92.82
CA GLU A 468 57.96 12.07 -91.56
C GLU A 468 56.47 12.29 -91.20
N ASP A 469 56.07 11.93 -89.97
CA ASP A 469 55.20 12.74 -89.07
C ASP A 469 55.10 12.11 -87.67
#